data_AF-A0A671XCP4-F1
#
_entry.id   AF-A0A671XCP4-F1
#
_cell.length_a   1.000
_cell.length_b   1.000
_cell.length_c   1.000
_cell.angle_alpha   90.00
_cell.angle_beta   90.00
_cell.angle_gamma   90.00
#
_symmetry.space_group_name_H-M   'P 1'
#
loop_
_entity.id
_entity.type
_entity.pdbx_description
1 polymer ?
#
loop_
_entity_poly.entity_id
_entity_poly.type
_entity_poly.pdbx_seq_one_letter_code
_entity_poly.pdbx_strand_id
1 'polypeptide(L)' 'LASYTTRFGQKVNPAFKDKVGFTDAGLQNSSIFIRNVTEEDEGCYLCLFNADPEGALIGTTCLQVYVGRLQV' A
#
# COMPACT_ATOMS: atom_id res chain seq x y z
N LEU A 1 3.22 -0.48 -5.25
CA LEU A 1 3.62 -1.39 -4.15
C LEU A 1 3.12 -2.80 -4.37
N ALA A 2 1.81 -2.98 -4.44
CA ALA A 2 1.17 -4.26 -4.70
C ALA A 2 -0.08 -4.06 -5.56
N SER A 3 -0.56 -5.13 -6.20
CA SER A 3 -1.80 -5.14 -6.98
C SER A 3 -2.57 -6.43 -6.74
N TYR A 4 -3.89 -6.37 -6.94
CA TYR A 4 -4.77 -7.52 -6.87
C TYR A 4 -5.66 -7.54 -8.10
N THR A 5 -5.86 -8.73 -8.67
CA THR A 5 -6.89 -8.99 -9.68
C THR A 5 -7.49 -10.36 -9.42
N THR A 6 -8.73 -10.58 -9.86
CA THR A 6 -9.37 -11.91 -9.77
C THR A 6 -8.62 -12.97 -10.59
N ARG A 7 -7.99 -12.57 -11.70
CA ARG A 7 -7.24 -13.48 -12.58
C ARG A 7 -5.87 -13.88 -12.03
N PHE A 8 -5.11 -12.93 -11.49
CA PHE A 8 -3.72 -13.17 -11.09
C PHE A 8 -3.50 -13.22 -9.57
N GLY A 9 -4.56 -13.00 -8.79
CA GLY A 9 -4.49 -12.90 -7.33
C GLY A 9 -3.67 -11.70 -6.86
N GLN A 10 -3.13 -11.83 -5.66
CA GLN A 10 -2.24 -10.85 -5.04
C GLN A 10 -0.85 -10.86 -5.70
N LYS A 11 -0.33 -9.68 -6.01
CA LYS A 11 1.03 -9.48 -6.51
C LYS A 11 1.70 -8.36 -5.72
N VAL A 12 2.81 -8.67 -5.05
CA VAL A 12 3.66 -7.66 -4.41
C VAL A 12 4.86 -7.41 -5.32
N ASN A 13 5.24 -6.14 -5.51
CA ASN A 13 6.46 -5.82 -6.25
C ASN A 13 7.67 -6.47 -5.56
N PRO A 14 8.55 -7.18 -6.28
CA PRO A 14 9.69 -7.89 -5.70
C PRO A 14 10.57 -7.05 -4.77
N ALA A 15 10.72 -5.75 -5.02
CA ALA A 15 11.49 -4.85 -4.17
C ALA A 15 10.92 -4.70 -2.74
N PHE A 16 9.65 -5.05 -2.55
CA PHE A 16 8.91 -4.88 -1.28
C PHE A 16 8.36 -6.20 -0.72
N LYS A 17 8.72 -7.36 -1.29
CA LYS A 17 8.09 -8.66 -0.98
C LYS A 17 8.14 -9.06 0.51
N ASP A 18 9.16 -8.61 1.23
CA ASP A 18 9.36 -8.94 2.66
C ASP A 18 8.82 -7.85 3.60
N LYS A 19 8.34 -6.74 3.03
CA LYS A 19 7.93 -5.52 3.75
C LYS A 19 6.43 -5.24 3.60
N VAL A 20 5.91 -5.38 2.39
CA VAL A 20 4.52 -5.09 2.04
C VAL A 20 3.73 -6.39 1.88
N GLY A 21 2.52 -6.41 2.39
CA GLY A 21 1.56 -7.47 2.12
C GLY A 21 0.13 -6.96 2.18
N PHE A 22 -0.83 -7.84 1.95
CA PHE A 22 -2.25 -7.51 1.99
C PHE A 22 -2.83 -7.83 3.37
N THR A 23 -3.58 -6.88 3.93
CA THR A 23 -4.51 -7.14 5.02
C THR A 23 -5.85 -7.61 4.45
N ASP A 24 -6.29 -7.01 3.35
CA ASP A 24 -7.47 -7.41 2.59
C ASP A 24 -7.18 -7.28 1.07
N ALA A 25 -7.72 -8.19 0.26
CA ALA A 25 -7.52 -8.17 -1.19
C ALA A 25 -8.81 -8.57 -1.92
N GLY A 26 -9.58 -7.56 -2.31
CA GLY A 26 -10.79 -7.67 -3.10
C GLY A 26 -10.90 -6.56 -4.14
N LEU A 27 -11.95 -6.65 -4.95
CA LEU A 27 -12.27 -5.59 -5.93
C LEU A 27 -13.04 -4.42 -5.31
N GLN A 28 -13.72 -4.65 -4.17
CA GLN A 28 -14.50 -3.64 -3.47
C GLN A 28 -13.78 -3.07 -2.24
N ASN A 29 -12.88 -3.84 -1.67
CA ASN A 29 -12.01 -3.42 -0.57
C ASN A 29 -10.63 -4.01 -0.80
N SER A 30 -9.59 -3.23 -0.52
CA SER A 30 -8.21 -3.67 -0.63
C SER A 30 -7.38 -2.81 0.31
N SER A 31 -6.59 -3.47 1.13
CA SER A 31 -5.71 -2.79 2.08
C SER A 31 -4.39 -3.53 2.19
N ILE A 32 -3.32 -2.76 2.32
CA ILE A 32 -1.97 -3.28 2.50
C ILE A 32 -1.44 -2.93 3.88
N PHE A 33 -0.49 -3.70 4.36
CA PHE A 33 0.35 -3.34 5.49
C PHE A 33 1.79 -3.07 5.00
N ILE A 34 2.52 -2.25 5.74
CA ILE A 34 3.96 -2.04 5.59
C ILE A 34 4.59 -2.40 6.94
N ARG A 35 5.48 -3.41 6.95
CA ARG A 35 6.20 -3.85 8.17
C ARG A 35 7.49 -3.08 8.33
N ASN A 36 7.98 -2.98 9.57
CA ASN A 36 9.28 -2.40 9.90
C ASN A 36 9.48 -1.05 9.19
N VAL A 37 8.53 -0.14 9.41
CA VAL A 37 8.50 1.19 8.80
C VAL A 37 9.75 1.97 9.19
N THR A 38 10.38 2.61 8.20
CA THR A 38 11.54 3.50 8.36
C THR A 38 11.21 4.89 7.80
N GLU A 39 12.06 5.88 8.06
CA GLU A 39 11.91 7.23 7.49
C GLU A 39 11.85 7.21 5.95
N GLU A 40 12.49 6.24 5.29
CA GLU A 40 12.45 6.07 3.83
C GLU A 40 11.06 5.68 3.29
N ASP A 41 10.18 5.16 4.14
CA ASP A 41 8.79 4.87 3.76
C ASP A 41 7.87 6.10 3.93
N GLU A 42 8.37 7.21 4.49
CA GLU A 42 7.59 8.43 4.60
C GLU A 42 7.20 8.94 3.21
N GLY A 43 5.93 9.29 3.04
CA GLY A 43 5.42 9.79 1.78
C GLY A 43 3.95 9.52 1.55
N CYS A 44 3.45 10.04 0.44
CA CYS A 44 2.07 9.83 0.02
C CYS A 44 1.98 8.64 -0.95
N TYR A 45 1.15 7.68 -0.58
CA TYR A 45 0.86 6.46 -1.30
C TYR A 45 -0.44 6.59 -2.06
N LEU A 46 -0.41 6.14 -3.32
CA LEU A 46 -1.57 6.10 -4.20
C LEU A 46 -2.20 4.71 -4.16
N CYS A 47 -3.51 4.68 -3.95
CA CYS A 47 -4.36 3.53 -4.21
C CYS A 47 -5.18 3.82 -5.48
N LEU A 48 -5.22 2.87 -6.41
CA LEU A 48 -5.96 2.99 -7.66
C LEU A 48 -6.83 1.74 -7.83
N PHE A 49 -8.14 1.96 -7.93
CA PHE A 49 -9.11 0.95 -8.31
C PHE A 49 -9.58 1.19 -9.72
N ASN A 50 -9.52 0.17 -10.58
CA ASN A 50 -10.18 0.23 -11.88
C ASN A 50 -11.61 -0.28 -11.69
N ALA A 51 -12.59 0.62 -11.72
CA ALA A 51 -14.00 0.32 -11.70
C ALA A 51 -14.58 0.47 -13.13
N ASP A 52 -15.43 -0.45 -13.56
CA ASP A 52 -16.11 -0.38 -14.85
C ASP A 52 -17.61 -0.27 -14.58
N PRO A 53 -18.32 0.75 -15.09
CA PRO A 53 -17.89 1.74 -16.10
C PRO A 53 -17.24 3.03 -15.55
N GLU A 54 -17.14 3.21 -14.23
CA GLU A 54 -16.77 4.50 -13.60
C GLU A 54 -15.33 4.96 -13.91
N GLY A 55 -14.46 4.06 -14.36
CA GLY A 55 -13.06 4.32 -14.63
C GLY A 55 -12.17 4.16 -13.38
N ALA A 56 -11.00 4.79 -13.42
CA ALA A 56 -10.05 4.72 -12.33
C ALA A 56 -10.47 5.60 -11.14
N LEU A 57 -10.73 4.98 -10.00
CA LEU A 57 -10.91 5.64 -8.71
C LEU A 57 -9.56 5.73 -7.99
N ILE A 58 -9.17 6.93 -7.60
CA ILE A 58 -7.85 7.20 -7.02
C ILE A 58 -8.03 7.72 -5.59
N GLY A 59 -7.35 7.06 -4.65
CA GLY A 59 -7.22 7.51 -3.27
C GLY A 59 -5.76 7.77 -2.93
N THR A 60 -5.51 8.77 -2.08
CA THR A 60 -4.16 9.09 -1.59
C THR A 60 -4.16 9.01 -0.06
N THR A 61 -3.14 8.38 0.50
CA THR A 61 -2.88 8.38 1.94
C THR A 61 -1.43 8.73 2.19
N CYS A 62 -1.14 9.56 3.19
CA CYS A 62 0.25 9.95 3.49
C CYS A 62 0.68 9.33 4.81
N LEU A 63 1.82 8.63 4.77
CA LEU A 63 2.49 8.07 5.94
C LEU A 63 3.51 9.09 6.44
N GLN A 64 3.43 9.45 7.72
CA GLN A 64 4.44 10.26 8.42
C GLN A 64 5.11 9.39 9.49
N VAL A 65 6.42 9.45 9.58
CA VAL A 65 7.22 8.61 10.48
C VAL A 65 7.87 9.49 11.54
N TYR A 66 7.50 9.27 12.80
CA TYR A 66 8.10 9.99 13.92
C TYR A 66 9.21 9.16 14.56
N VAL A 67 10.46 9.60 14.37
CA VAL A 67 11.59 9.01 15.09
C VAL A 67 11.76 9.71 16.43
N GLY A 68 11.55 8.95 17.49
CA GLY A 68 11.86 9.41 18.85
C GLY A 68 13.37 9.60 19.00
N ARG A 69 13.87 10.81 18.82
CA ARG A 69 15.15 11.19 19.42
C ARG A 69 14.94 11.20 20.94
N LEU A 70 15.51 10.21 21.63
CA LEU A 70 15.83 10.37 23.05
C LEU A 70 16.77 11.58 23.13
N GLN A 71 16.21 12.74 23.47
CA GLN A 71 17.01 13.87 23.93
C GLN A 71 17.50 13.46 25.33
N VAL A 72 18.75 13.01 25.40
CA VAL A 72 19.49 12.85 26.66
C VAL A 72 19.91 14.23 27.15
#